data_AF-A0ABD3M3B2-F1
#
_entry.id   AF-A0ABD3M3B2-F1
#
_cell.length_a   1.000
_cell.length_b   1.000
_cell.length_c   1.000
_cell.angle_alpha   90.00
_cell.angle_beta   90.00
_cell.angle_gamma   90.00
#
_symmetry.space_group_name_H-M   'P 1'
#
loop_
_entity.id
_entity.type
_entity.pdbx_description
1 polymer ?
#
loop_
_entity_poly.entity_id
_entity_poly.type
_entity_poly.pdbx_seq_one_letter_code
_entity_poly.pdbx_strand_id
1 'polypeptide(L)'
;MSSRSSSSESAKSALHLLILINIVIYAFRDDLQTRQYLNLHRTYRIRDGITNIPSMFLSIFYHTEPSHLFMNMLALHRYGSDLFVHSSSRKYWQSTWVILISYLICGMGAFGGLELISWYHDYQWEQKKKSARVANLCTHWLCDAFNDVVGGGKHDIASYFTNAWSDFTTTIQFADVKLSMLHYQMVYRIGASGVVYGWMGMRLVTSWLSPYHSRLNGLDYIFLVGTLAHDLKKSPLLLEDLRVSVFLEGDGIDHSAHLMGVIVGMIWALVIIVWEKIMPFRWGSSSRGGRRLGTRWEDEQNRSGRR
;
A
#
# COMPACT_ATOMS: atom_id res chain seq x y z
N MET A 1 9.42 -3.31 -37.20
CA MET A 1 8.07 -3.40 -36.62
C MET A 1 7.85 -4.61 -35.69
N SER A 2 8.68 -5.66 -35.68
CA SER A 2 8.42 -6.87 -34.86
C SER A 2 8.73 -6.77 -33.35
N SER A 3 9.46 -5.75 -32.90
CA SER A 3 9.96 -5.73 -31.52
C SER A 3 9.00 -5.08 -30.50
N ARG A 4 7.91 -4.44 -30.97
CA ARG A 4 6.86 -3.82 -30.14
C ARG A 4 5.70 -4.79 -29.86
N SER A 5 5.45 -5.74 -30.77
CA SER A 5 4.49 -6.83 -30.53
C SER A 5 5.02 -7.79 -29.46
N SER A 6 6.30 -8.17 -29.54
CA SER A 6 6.89 -9.11 -28.58
C SER A 6 6.88 -8.62 -27.13
N SER A 7 7.14 -7.34 -26.85
CA SER A 7 7.11 -6.81 -25.47
C SER A 7 5.69 -6.70 -24.92
N SER A 8 4.71 -6.32 -25.75
CA SER A 8 3.30 -6.27 -25.35
C SER A 8 2.76 -7.67 -25.02
N GLU A 9 3.13 -8.69 -25.79
CA GLU A 9 2.76 -10.08 -25.51
C GLU A 9 3.42 -10.63 -24.23
N SER A 10 4.67 -10.23 -23.96
CA SER A 10 5.34 -10.55 -22.69
C SER A 10 4.61 -9.96 -21.48
N ALA A 11 4.17 -8.70 -21.59
CA ALA A 11 3.41 -8.01 -20.55
C ALA A 11 2.06 -8.70 -20.28
N LYS A 12 1.31 -9.03 -21.34
CA LYS A 12 0.06 -9.79 -21.23
C LYS A 12 0.31 -11.13 -20.55
N SER A 13 1.32 -11.88 -20.98
CA SER A 13 1.64 -13.19 -20.40
C SER A 13 1.95 -13.11 -18.91
N ALA A 14 2.68 -12.07 -18.48
CA ALA A 14 2.97 -11.82 -17.06
C ALA A 14 1.69 -11.54 -16.25
N LEU A 15 0.77 -10.73 -16.78
CA LEU A 15 -0.52 -10.45 -16.13
C LEU A 15 -1.38 -11.71 -16.01
N HIS A 16 -1.49 -12.48 -17.09
CA HIS A 16 -2.23 -13.75 -17.07
C HIS A 16 -1.62 -14.75 -16.09
N LEU A 17 -0.28 -14.81 -16.00
CA LEU A 17 0.41 -15.66 -15.03
C LEU A 17 0.07 -15.26 -13.59
N LEU A 18 0.09 -13.96 -13.26
CA LEU A 18 -0.30 -13.48 -11.93
C LEU A 18 -1.74 -13.82 -11.58
N ILE A 19 -2.67 -13.64 -12.53
CA ILE A 19 -4.08 -14.01 -12.36
C ILE A 19 -4.22 -15.51 -12.15
N LEU A 20 -3.55 -16.32 -12.97
CA LEU A 20 -3.56 -17.77 -12.86
C LEU A 20 -3.02 -18.25 -11.51
N ILE A 21 -1.93 -17.66 -11.01
CA ILE A 21 -1.37 -18.00 -9.69
C ILE A 21 -2.40 -17.77 -8.59
N ASN A 22 -3.11 -16.63 -8.59
CA ASN A 22 -4.17 -16.35 -7.62
C ASN A 22 -5.33 -17.36 -7.70
N ILE A 23 -5.77 -17.70 -8.92
CA ILE A 23 -6.84 -18.68 -9.15
C ILE A 23 -6.41 -20.07 -8.67
N VAL A 24 -5.18 -20.50 -8.97
CA VAL A 24 -4.64 -21.79 -8.55
C VAL A 24 -4.55 -21.85 -7.02
N ILE A 25 -4.00 -20.82 -6.38
CA ILE A 25 -3.90 -20.77 -4.92
C ILE A 25 -5.30 -20.83 -4.29
N TYR A 26 -6.29 -20.14 -4.85
CA TYR A 26 -7.67 -20.20 -4.38
C TYR A 26 -8.31 -21.59 -4.57
N ALA A 27 -8.13 -22.20 -5.74
CA ALA A 27 -8.72 -23.49 -6.09
C ALA A 27 -8.18 -24.64 -5.24
N PHE A 28 -6.89 -24.60 -4.91
CA PHE A 28 -6.23 -25.61 -4.06
C PHE A 28 -6.17 -25.20 -2.58
N ARG A 29 -6.86 -24.13 -2.16
CA ARG A 29 -6.70 -23.59 -0.79
C ARG A 29 -7.06 -24.60 0.28
N ASP A 30 -8.10 -25.42 0.09
CA ASP A 30 -8.58 -26.37 1.09
C ASP A 30 -7.59 -27.54 1.26
N ASP A 31 -7.03 -28.04 0.15
CA ASP A 31 -5.97 -29.04 0.16
C ASP A 31 -4.67 -28.50 0.77
N LEU A 32 -4.31 -27.26 0.42
CA LEU A 32 -3.12 -26.59 0.93
C LEU A 32 -3.26 -26.21 2.40
N GLN A 33 -4.47 -25.92 2.87
CA GLN A 33 -4.81 -25.68 4.27
C GLN A 33 -4.72 -26.98 5.08
N THR A 34 -5.25 -28.08 4.54
CA THR A 34 -5.17 -29.41 5.16
C THR A 34 -3.72 -29.87 5.33
N ARG A 35 -2.86 -29.57 4.36
CA ARG A 35 -1.42 -29.86 4.42
C ARG A 35 -0.61 -28.82 5.19
N GLN A 36 -1.27 -27.86 5.84
CA GLN A 36 -0.69 -26.73 6.55
C GLN A 36 0.25 -25.83 5.74
N TYR A 37 0.40 -26.00 4.42
CA TYR A 37 1.28 -25.15 3.62
C TYR A 37 0.73 -23.73 3.48
N LEU A 38 -0.58 -23.58 3.39
CA LEU A 38 -1.26 -22.35 3.04
C LEU A 38 -2.57 -22.25 3.83
N ASN A 39 -2.54 -21.52 4.94
CA ASN A 39 -3.64 -21.37 5.89
C ASN A 39 -3.81 -19.88 6.19
N LEU A 40 -5.06 -19.42 6.38
CA LEU A 40 -5.38 -18.07 6.84
C LEU A 40 -4.55 -17.67 8.08
N HIS A 41 -4.28 -18.58 9.01
CA HIS A 41 -3.46 -18.26 10.19
C HIS A 41 -1.99 -17.94 9.89
N ARG A 42 -1.52 -18.23 8.66
CA ARG A 42 -0.19 -17.87 8.15
C ARG A 42 -0.23 -16.62 7.27
N THR A 43 -1.40 -16.01 7.07
CA THR A 43 -1.51 -14.72 6.41
C THR A 43 -1.27 -13.60 7.42
N TYR A 44 -1.05 -12.41 6.89
CA TYR A 44 -0.53 -11.28 7.62
C TYR A 44 -1.58 -10.65 8.53
N ARG A 45 -1.13 -10.27 9.72
CA ARG A 45 -1.81 -9.35 10.64
C ARG A 45 -0.82 -8.30 11.09
N ILE A 46 -1.31 -7.10 11.36
CA ILE A 46 -0.49 -6.01 11.92
C ILE A 46 0.19 -6.43 13.23
N ARG A 47 -0.49 -7.25 14.05
CA ARG A 47 0.11 -7.77 15.29
C ARG A 47 1.40 -8.56 15.06
N ASP A 48 1.55 -9.21 13.91
CA ASP A 48 2.73 -10.02 13.60
C ASP A 48 3.94 -9.13 13.21
N GLY A 49 3.70 -7.85 12.93
CA GLY A 49 4.70 -6.82 12.67
C GLY A 49 5.23 -6.80 11.24
N ILE A 50 5.86 -5.67 10.88
CA ILE A 50 6.38 -5.39 9.53
C ILE A 50 7.47 -6.38 9.07
N THR A 51 8.12 -7.08 9.99
CA THR A 51 9.19 -8.04 9.69
C THR A 51 8.66 -9.36 9.14
N ASN A 52 7.35 -9.63 9.23
CA ASN A 52 6.73 -10.86 8.74
C ASN A 52 6.44 -10.81 7.22
N ILE A 53 7.49 -10.55 6.45
CA ILE A 53 7.47 -10.46 4.99
C ILE A 53 6.91 -11.73 4.32
N PRO A 54 7.23 -12.96 4.75
CA PRO A 54 6.66 -14.16 4.13
C PRO A 54 5.14 -14.21 4.22
N SER A 55 4.57 -13.80 5.37
CA SER A 55 3.12 -13.78 5.56
C SER A 55 2.48 -12.67 4.73
N MET A 56 3.11 -11.49 4.63
CA MET A 56 2.66 -10.43 3.73
C MET A 56 2.62 -10.92 2.27
N PHE A 57 3.69 -11.56 1.80
CA PHE A 57 3.74 -12.11 0.44
C PHE A 57 2.61 -13.11 0.19
N LEU A 58 2.41 -14.06 1.12
CA LEU A 58 1.34 -15.06 1.03
C LEU A 58 -0.04 -14.40 0.95
N SER A 59 -0.25 -13.36 1.74
CA SER A 59 -1.52 -12.66 1.88
C SER A 59 -1.99 -12.01 0.58
N ILE A 60 -1.05 -11.51 -0.24
CA ILE A 60 -1.38 -10.88 -1.53
C ILE A 60 -2.08 -11.88 -2.47
N PHE A 61 -1.74 -13.16 -2.38
CA PHE A 61 -2.28 -14.19 -3.25
C PHE A 61 -3.46 -14.95 -2.63
N TYR A 62 -3.60 -14.95 -1.31
CA TYR A 62 -4.63 -15.69 -0.61
C TYR A 62 -5.99 -15.00 -0.70
N HIS A 63 -7.05 -15.77 -0.98
CA HIS A 63 -8.43 -15.29 -1.02
C HIS A 63 -9.33 -16.34 -0.37
N THR A 64 -10.35 -15.91 0.36
CA THR A 64 -11.34 -16.79 1.02
C THR A 64 -12.64 -16.87 0.24
N GLU A 65 -13.06 -15.76 -0.37
CA GLU A 65 -14.35 -15.64 -1.05
C GLU A 65 -14.22 -15.60 -2.57
N PRO A 66 -15.13 -16.28 -3.31
CA PRO A 66 -15.06 -16.33 -4.77
C PRO A 66 -15.40 -14.98 -5.42
N SER A 67 -16.32 -14.22 -4.84
CA SER A 67 -16.68 -12.87 -5.27
C SER A 67 -15.49 -11.92 -5.17
N HIS A 68 -14.79 -11.93 -4.03
CA HIS A 68 -13.61 -11.11 -3.80
C HIS A 68 -12.47 -11.48 -4.77
N LEU A 69 -12.21 -12.77 -4.98
CA LEU A 69 -11.24 -13.22 -5.99
C LEU A 69 -11.62 -12.72 -7.39
N PHE A 70 -12.87 -12.94 -7.80
CA PHE A 70 -13.34 -12.56 -9.14
C PHE A 70 -13.16 -11.07 -9.40
N MET A 71 -13.60 -10.23 -8.45
CA MET A 71 -13.46 -8.77 -8.56
C MET A 71 -12.00 -8.34 -8.61
N ASN A 72 -11.13 -8.91 -7.77
CA ASN A 72 -9.70 -8.61 -7.80
C ASN A 72 -9.05 -9.01 -9.13
N MET A 73 -9.36 -10.19 -9.67
CA MET A 73 -8.78 -10.64 -10.94
C MET A 73 -9.25 -9.80 -12.13
N LEU A 74 -10.54 -9.42 -12.15
CA LEU A 74 -11.08 -8.52 -13.16
C LEU A 74 -10.41 -7.14 -13.09
N ALA A 75 -10.24 -6.60 -11.89
CA ALA A 75 -9.63 -5.30 -11.68
C ALA A 75 -8.12 -5.32 -11.98
N LEU A 76 -7.39 -6.36 -11.54
CA LEU A 76 -5.99 -6.58 -11.90
C LEU A 76 -5.81 -6.63 -13.42
N HIS A 77 -6.66 -7.39 -14.12
CA HIS A 77 -6.62 -7.46 -15.57
C HIS A 77 -6.86 -6.09 -16.20
N ARG A 78 -7.91 -5.37 -15.78
CA ARG A 78 -8.26 -4.04 -16.31
C ARG A 78 -7.12 -3.04 -16.09
N TYR A 79 -6.72 -2.81 -14.85
CA TYR A 79 -5.73 -1.79 -14.52
C TYR A 79 -4.32 -2.18 -14.95
N GLY A 80 -3.95 -3.45 -14.86
CA GLY A 80 -2.67 -3.96 -15.34
C GLY A 80 -2.54 -3.85 -16.86
N SER A 81 -3.61 -4.21 -17.61
CA SER A 81 -3.59 -4.08 -19.07
C SER A 81 -3.54 -2.61 -19.51
N ASP A 82 -4.33 -1.74 -18.87
CA ASP A 82 -4.27 -0.31 -19.19
C ASP A 82 -2.88 0.27 -18.89
N LEU A 83 -2.33 0.04 -17.70
CA LEU A 83 -1.03 0.56 -17.28
C LEU A 83 0.14 0.01 -18.12
N PHE A 84 0.27 -1.32 -18.21
CA PHE A 84 1.48 -1.93 -18.77
C PHE A 84 1.37 -2.29 -20.25
N VAL A 85 0.18 -2.55 -20.78
CA VAL A 85 0.00 -3.07 -22.15
C VAL A 85 -0.46 -1.97 -23.10
N HIS A 86 -1.56 -1.30 -22.80
CA HIS A 86 -2.26 -0.42 -23.74
C HIS A 86 -1.80 1.03 -23.69
N SER A 87 -1.66 1.60 -22.49
CA SER A 87 -1.27 3.01 -22.36
C SER A 87 0.24 3.21 -22.55
N SER A 88 1.05 2.21 -22.19
CA SER A 88 2.50 2.35 -22.22
C SER A 88 3.11 2.19 -23.63
N SER A 89 3.91 3.17 -24.02
CA SER A 89 4.67 3.16 -25.27
C SER A 89 6.09 2.59 -25.13
N ARG A 90 6.58 2.41 -23.90
CA ARG A 90 7.95 2.01 -23.57
C ARG A 90 8.04 0.53 -23.20
N LYS A 91 9.02 -0.16 -23.79
CA LYS A 91 9.28 -1.59 -23.52
C LYS A 91 9.61 -1.91 -22.07
N TYR A 92 10.22 -0.95 -21.35
CA TYR A 92 10.61 -1.15 -19.96
C TYR A 92 9.39 -1.40 -19.06
N TRP A 93 8.35 -0.57 -19.19
CA TRP A 93 7.07 -0.77 -18.51
C TRP A 93 6.34 -2.05 -18.93
N GLN A 94 6.55 -2.49 -20.17
CA GLN A 94 6.05 -3.77 -20.69
C GLN A 94 6.88 -4.99 -20.26
N SER A 95 7.94 -4.81 -19.47
CA SER A 95 8.79 -5.90 -19.03
C SER A 95 8.08 -6.75 -17.97
N THR A 96 8.16 -8.07 -18.11
CA THR A 96 7.68 -9.04 -17.11
C THR A 96 8.21 -8.73 -15.71
N TRP A 97 9.47 -8.32 -15.59
CA TRP A 97 10.08 -7.97 -14.30
C TRP A 97 9.44 -6.74 -13.64
N VAL A 98 9.15 -5.69 -14.42
CA VAL A 98 8.52 -4.48 -13.89
C VAL A 98 7.12 -4.79 -13.39
N ILE A 99 6.37 -5.62 -14.12
CA ILE A 99 5.02 -6.05 -13.72
C ILE A 99 5.06 -6.86 -12.42
N LEU A 100 5.94 -7.87 -12.34
CA LEU A 100 6.08 -8.71 -11.15
C LEU A 100 6.52 -7.89 -9.94
N ILE A 101 7.55 -7.04 -10.08
CA ILE A 101 8.03 -6.18 -8.99
C ILE A 101 6.95 -5.19 -8.57
N SER A 102 6.22 -4.60 -9.51
CA SER A 102 5.13 -3.67 -9.19
C SER A 102 3.98 -4.38 -8.46
N TYR A 103 3.68 -5.63 -8.82
CA TYR A 103 2.72 -6.46 -8.08
C TYR A 103 3.14 -6.63 -6.62
N LEU A 104 4.40 -7.02 -6.40
CA LEU A 104 4.93 -7.27 -5.05
C LEU A 104 5.04 -5.99 -4.22
N ILE A 105 5.60 -4.92 -4.78
CA ILE A 105 5.78 -3.64 -4.06
C ILE A 105 4.42 -3.04 -3.69
N CYS A 106 3.45 -3.03 -4.60
CA CYS A 106 2.12 -2.48 -4.30
C CYS A 106 1.39 -3.33 -3.24
N GLY A 107 1.47 -4.66 -3.34
CA GLY A 107 0.81 -5.55 -2.38
C GLY A 107 1.44 -5.50 -0.99
N MET A 108 2.77 -5.65 -0.91
CA MET A 108 3.49 -5.58 0.37
C MET A 108 3.44 -4.17 0.97
N GLY A 109 3.55 -3.14 0.13
CA GLY A 109 3.51 -1.76 0.60
C GLY A 109 2.13 -1.35 1.10
N ALA A 110 1.03 -1.90 0.57
CA ALA A 110 -0.29 -1.71 1.17
C ALA A 110 -0.30 -2.18 2.64
N PHE A 111 0.25 -3.35 2.93
CA PHE A 111 0.40 -3.86 4.30
C PHE A 111 1.39 -3.04 5.14
N GLY A 112 2.51 -2.62 4.56
CA GLY A 112 3.44 -1.70 5.24
C GLY A 112 2.82 -0.35 5.60
N GLY A 113 1.92 0.17 4.77
CA GLY A 113 1.17 1.39 5.09
C GLY A 113 0.17 1.18 6.23
N LEU A 114 -0.42 0.00 6.35
CA LEU A 114 -1.29 -0.33 7.48
C LEU A 114 -0.54 -0.40 8.81
N GLU A 115 0.69 -0.92 8.81
CA GLU A 115 1.59 -0.84 9.99
C GLU A 115 1.79 0.62 10.40
N LEU A 116 2.07 1.50 9.43
CA LEU A 116 2.27 2.93 9.69
C LEU A 116 1.01 3.57 10.29
N ILE A 117 -0.17 3.24 9.77
CA ILE A 117 -1.45 3.69 10.33
C ILE A 117 -1.62 3.17 11.76
N SER A 118 -1.33 1.89 12.03
CA SER A 118 -1.41 1.34 13.39
C SER A 118 -0.45 2.03 14.35
N TRP A 119 0.79 2.29 13.94
CA TRP A 119 1.74 3.04 14.77
C TRP A 119 1.26 4.46 15.04
N TYR A 120 0.59 5.09 14.07
CA TYR A 120 -0.02 6.39 14.27
C TYR A 120 -1.19 6.35 15.27
N HIS A 121 -2.01 5.30 15.22
CA HIS A 121 -3.07 5.07 16.21
C HIS A 121 -2.51 4.84 17.62
N ASP A 122 -1.45 4.04 17.74
CA ASP A 122 -0.75 3.83 19.02
C ASP A 122 -0.16 5.14 19.55
N TYR A 123 0.44 5.96 18.68
CA TYR A 123 0.92 7.29 19.05
C TYR A 123 -0.22 8.20 19.56
N GLN A 124 -1.35 8.26 18.86
CA GLN A 124 -2.51 9.04 19.29
C GLN A 124 -3.08 8.54 20.63
N TRP A 125 -3.05 7.23 20.87
CA TRP A 125 -3.45 6.63 22.15
C TRP A 125 -2.53 7.08 23.29
N GLU A 126 -1.21 7.05 23.09
CA GLU A 126 -0.25 7.53 24.08
C GLU A 126 -0.41 9.03 24.36
N GLN A 127 -0.70 9.85 23.34
CA GLN A 127 -1.01 11.26 23.54
C GLN A 127 -2.26 11.46 24.40
N LYS A 128 -3.33 10.70 24.12
CA LYS A 128 -4.56 10.78 24.92
C LYS A 128 -4.32 10.43 26.39
N LYS A 129 -3.56 9.36 26.67
CA LYS A 129 -3.14 9.03 28.05
C LYS A 129 -2.31 10.14 28.68
N LYS A 130 -1.32 10.68 27.95
CA LYS A 130 -0.47 11.76 28.45
C LYS A 130 -1.31 13.00 28.82
N SER A 131 -2.26 13.39 27.99
CA SER A 131 -3.18 14.49 28.27
C SER A 131 -4.03 14.23 29.52
N ALA A 132 -4.56 13.01 29.68
CA ALA A 132 -5.32 12.62 30.87
C ALA A 132 -4.46 12.65 32.14
N ARG A 133 -3.23 12.11 32.07
CA ARG A 133 -2.26 12.15 33.18
C ARG A 133 -1.97 13.59 33.61
N VAL A 134 -1.71 14.48 32.66
CA VAL A 134 -1.46 15.91 32.95
C VAL A 134 -2.67 16.58 33.60
N ALA A 135 -3.88 16.29 33.13
CA ALA A 135 -5.11 16.82 33.72
C ALA A 135 -5.38 16.29 35.14
N ASN A 136 -4.93 15.06 35.43
CA ASN A 136 -5.08 14.40 36.72
C ASN A 136 -3.82 14.45 37.60
N LEU A 137 -2.84 15.31 37.26
CA LEU A 137 -1.68 15.53 38.10
C LEU A 137 -2.13 16.05 39.46
N CYS A 138 -1.66 15.40 40.53
CA CYS A 138 -1.94 15.90 41.85
C CYS A 138 -0.96 17.01 42.20
N THR A 139 -1.44 18.25 42.15
CA THR A 139 -0.65 19.47 42.46
C THR A 139 -1.01 20.07 43.81
N HIS A 140 -1.78 19.36 44.63
CA HIS A 140 -2.29 19.83 45.91
C HIS A 140 -1.34 19.44 47.06
N TRP A 141 -1.31 20.26 48.13
CA TRP A 141 -0.43 20.07 49.29
C TRP A 141 -0.56 18.68 49.95
N LEU A 142 -1.72 18.04 49.82
CA LEU A 142 -1.98 16.69 50.34
C LEU A 142 -1.10 15.64 49.64
N CYS A 143 -0.79 15.83 48.36
CA CYS A 143 0.07 14.92 47.61
C CYS A 143 1.55 15.13 47.93
N ASP A 144 1.96 16.36 48.23
CA ASP A 144 3.30 16.65 48.76
C ASP A 144 3.47 15.98 50.14
N ALA A 145 2.48 16.13 51.03
CA ALA A 145 2.49 15.47 52.33
C ALA A 145 2.51 13.93 52.21
N PHE A 146 1.78 13.37 51.24
CA PHE A 146 1.80 11.93 50.97
C PHE A 146 3.15 11.45 50.43
N ASN A 147 3.78 12.23 49.55
CA ASN A 147 5.12 11.97 49.02
C ASN A 147 6.20 12.04 50.11
N ASP A 148 6.09 12.97 51.04
CA ASP A 148 7.01 13.09 52.17
C ASP A 148 6.91 11.90 53.13
N VAL A 149 5.68 11.46 53.45
CA VAL A 149 5.42 10.38 54.41
C VAL A 149 5.69 9.00 53.81
N VAL A 150 5.24 8.73 52.58
CA VAL A 150 5.30 7.40 51.96
C VAL A 150 6.53 7.26 51.06
N GLY A 151 6.91 8.32 50.36
CA GLY A 151 8.06 8.35 49.45
C GLY A 151 9.38 8.78 50.11
N GLY A 152 9.34 9.12 51.40
CA GLY A 152 10.50 9.59 52.16
C GLY A 152 11.17 10.83 51.54
N GLY A 153 10.40 11.67 50.84
CA GLY A 153 10.87 12.86 50.12
C GLY A 153 11.76 12.57 48.90
N LYS A 154 11.99 11.30 48.54
CA LYS A 154 12.87 10.88 47.43
C LYS A 154 12.11 10.26 46.26
N HIS A 155 10.88 9.80 46.49
CA HIS A 155 10.06 9.14 45.48
C HIS A 155 8.69 9.81 45.36
N ASP A 156 8.32 10.19 44.14
CA ASP A 156 7.01 10.79 43.83
C ASP A 156 5.94 9.70 43.64
N ILE A 157 5.56 9.07 44.75
CA ILE A 157 4.62 7.94 44.79
C ILE A 157 3.21 8.39 44.41
N ALA A 158 2.81 9.61 44.77
CA ALA A 158 1.53 10.19 44.41
C ALA A 158 1.36 10.27 42.89
N SER A 159 2.40 10.69 42.16
CA SER A 159 2.38 10.71 40.69
C SER A 159 2.32 9.32 40.06
N TYR A 160 2.99 8.31 40.64
CA TYR A 160 2.86 6.93 40.14
C TYR A 160 1.41 6.43 40.25
N PHE A 161 0.77 6.66 41.40
CA PHE A 161 -0.61 6.26 41.62
C PHE A 161 -1.59 7.04 40.72
N THR A 162 -1.48 8.37 40.67
CA THR A 162 -2.39 9.21 39.86
C THR A 162 -2.24 8.93 38.37
N ASN A 163 -1.02 8.66 37.89
CA ASN A 163 -0.79 8.24 36.51
C ASN A 163 -1.42 6.87 36.22
N ALA A 164 -1.23 5.89 37.10
CA ALA A 164 -1.82 4.56 36.93
C ALA A 164 -3.36 4.61 36.96
N TRP A 165 -3.93 5.40 37.87
CA TRP A 165 -5.37 5.64 37.96
C TRP A 165 -5.90 6.37 36.72
N SER A 166 -5.19 7.40 36.25
CA SER A 166 -5.55 8.14 35.04
C SER A 166 -5.51 7.23 33.80
N ASP A 167 -4.52 6.34 33.68
CA ASP A 167 -4.45 5.38 32.58
C ASP A 167 -5.61 4.38 32.62
N PHE A 168 -5.92 3.86 33.81
CA PHE A 168 -7.02 2.91 34.01
C PHE A 168 -8.37 3.53 33.66
N THR A 169 -8.65 4.72 34.21
CA THR A 169 -9.89 5.46 33.93
C THR A 169 -10.01 5.85 32.46
N THR A 170 -8.92 6.31 31.83
CA THR A 170 -8.90 6.60 30.37
C THR A 170 -9.20 5.34 29.57
N THR A 171 -8.63 4.20 29.95
CA THR A 171 -8.87 2.92 29.25
C THR A 171 -10.32 2.47 29.39
N ILE A 172 -10.94 2.63 30.56
CA ILE A 172 -12.36 2.31 30.76
C ILE A 172 -13.26 3.28 29.99
N GLN A 173 -12.97 4.58 30.05
CA GLN A 173 -13.76 5.60 29.37
C GLN A 173 -13.74 5.45 27.85
N PHE A 174 -12.63 4.96 27.29
CA PHE A 174 -12.44 4.73 25.85
C PHE A 174 -12.21 3.25 25.54
N ALA A 175 -12.91 2.36 26.24
CA ALA A 175 -12.77 0.92 26.09
C ALA A 175 -13.14 0.44 24.68
N ASP A 176 -14.11 1.11 24.05
CA ASP A 176 -14.50 0.90 22.65
C ASP A 176 -13.31 1.14 21.71
N VAL A 177 -12.64 2.29 21.82
CA VAL A 177 -11.46 2.61 21.01
C VAL A 177 -10.35 1.58 21.24
N LYS A 178 -10.07 1.23 22.50
CA LYS A 178 -8.99 0.30 22.81
C LYS A 178 -9.26 -1.12 22.29
N LEU A 179 -10.49 -1.61 22.44
CA LEU A 179 -10.91 -2.89 21.89
C LEU A 179 -10.80 -2.89 20.36
N SER A 180 -11.11 -1.77 19.73
CA SER A 180 -11.04 -1.65 18.28
C SER A 180 -9.61 -1.63 17.74
N MET A 181 -8.69 -0.96 18.42
CA MET A 181 -7.26 -1.05 18.07
C MET A 181 -6.79 -2.49 18.12
N LEU A 182 -7.17 -3.23 19.17
CA LEU A 182 -6.85 -4.66 19.30
C LEU A 182 -7.46 -5.47 18.15
N HIS A 183 -8.74 -5.24 17.84
CA HIS A 183 -9.42 -5.90 16.74
C HIS A 183 -8.71 -5.63 15.40
N TYR A 184 -8.45 -4.36 15.09
CA TYR A 184 -7.76 -3.93 13.88
C TYR A 184 -6.37 -4.56 13.72
N GLN A 185 -5.64 -4.77 14.83
CA GLN A 185 -4.35 -5.45 14.85
C GLN A 185 -4.45 -6.97 14.64
N MET A 186 -5.57 -7.58 14.99
CA MET A 186 -5.80 -9.03 14.99
C MET A 186 -6.43 -9.57 13.69
N VAL A 187 -7.05 -8.71 12.88
CA VAL A 187 -7.68 -9.10 11.61
C VAL A 187 -6.63 -9.60 10.61
N TYR A 188 -6.87 -10.80 10.08
CA TYR A 188 -6.12 -11.38 8.97
C TYR A 188 -6.43 -10.63 7.69
N ARG A 189 -5.39 -10.12 7.03
CA ARG A 189 -5.52 -9.35 5.80
C ARG A 189 -5.04 -10.19 4.64
N ILE A 190 -5.89 -10.29 3.62
CA ILE A 190 -5.71 -11.18 2.49
C ILE A 190 -6.29 -10.54 1.24
N GLY A 191 -5.78 -10.96 0.09
CA GLY A 191 -6.26 -10.58 -1.22
C GLY A 191 -5.32 -9.64 -1.96
N ALA A 192 -5.52 -9.59 -3.27
CA ALA A 192 -4.73 -8.78 -4.19
C ALA A 192 -5.26 -7.33 -4.32
N SER A 193 -6.28 -6.93 -3.55
CA SER A 193 -6.90 -5.61 -3.68
C SER A 193 -5.91 -4.47 -3.42
N GLY A 194 -5.00 -4.59 -2.45
CA GLY A 194 -3.91 -3.63 -2.26
C GLY A 194 -3.05 -3.42 -3.51
N VAL A 195 -2.83 -4.47 -4.32
CA VAL A 195 -2.14 -4.37 -5.61
C VAL A 195 -2.99 -3.67 -6.65
N VAL A 196 -4.27 -4.02 -6.75
CA VAL A 196 -5.23 -3.37 -7.67
C VAL A 196 -5.23 -1.86 -7.46
N TYR A 197 -5.37 -1.45 -6.20
CA TYR A 197 -5.37 -0.06 -5.79
C TYR A 197 -4.00 0.61 -6.00
N GLY A 198 -2.91 -0.11 -5.79
CA GLY A 198 -1.58 0.37 -6.17
C GLY A 198 -1.44 0.61 -7.66
N TRP A 199 -1.93 -0.30 -8.52
CA TRP A 199 -1.91 -0.08 -9.96
C TRP A 199 -2.84 1.06 -10.40
N MET A 200 -3.97 1.27 -9.71
CA MET A 200 -4.79 2.47 -9.88
C MET A 200 -3.99 3.74 -9.57
N GLY A 201 -3.27 3.77 -8.44
CA GLY A 201 -2.41 4.90 -8.06
C GLY A 201 -1.26 5.13 -9.05
N MET A 202 -0.61 4.06 -9.51
CA MET A 202 0.41 4.13 -10.57
C MET A 202 -0.17 4.71 -11.85
N ARG A 203 -1.38 4.28 -12.24
CA ARG A 203 -2.06 4.75 -13.45
C ARG A 203 -2.42 6.23 -13.37
N LEU A 204 -2.90 6.69 -12.21
CA LEU A 204 -3.16 8.10 -11.94
C LEU A 204 -1.91 8.95 -12.15
N VAL A 205 -0.80 8.59 -11.50
CA VAL A 205 0.48 9.31 -11.60
C VAL A 205 1.06 9.28 -13.02
N THR A 206 1.08 8.11 -13.65
CA THR A 206 1.60 7.98 -15.02
C THR A 206 0.78 8.79 -16.02
N SER A 207 -0.53 8.94 -15.81
CA SER A 207 -1.39 9.75 -16.68
C SER A 207 -1.02 11.24 -16.68
N TRP A 208 -0.47 11.75 -15.56
CA TRP A 208 -0.10 13.15 -15.40
C TRP A 208 1.37 13.42 -15.73
N LEU A 209 2.25 12.52 -15.29
CA LEU A 209 3.69 12.80 -15.21
C LEU A 209 4.53 11.95 -16.16
N SER A 210 4.01 10.84 -16.68
CA SER A 210 4.76 9.99 -17.59
C SER A 210 4.53 10.42 -19.04
N PRO A 211 5.57 10.82 -19.80
CA PRO A 211 5.42 11.08 -21.23
C PRO A 211 5.22 9.80 -22.05
N TYR A 212 5.34 8.63 -21.42
CA TYR A 212 5.29 7.32 -22.07
C TYR A 212 3.94 6.65 -21.99
N HIS A 213 3.00 7.20 -21.20
CA HIS A 213 1.66 6.65 -21.03
C HIS A 213 0.62 7.60 -21.64
N SER A 214 -0.46 7.04 -22.17
CA SER A 214 -1.62 7.84 -22.55
C SER A 214 -2.29 8.44 -21.30
N ARG A 215 -2.90 9.61 -21.47
CA ARG A 215 -3.70 10.23 -20.40
C ARG A 215 -4.94 9.38 -20.09
N LEU A 216 -5.43 9.46 -18.86
CA LEU A 216 -6.73 8.91 -18.51
C LEU A 216 -7.83 9.71 -19.22
N ASN A 217 -8.88 9.03 -19.68
CA ASN A 217 -10.08 9.72 -20.15
C ASN A 217 -10.86 10.28 -18.94
N GLY A 218 -11.77 11.22 -19.19
CA GLY A 218 -12.51 11.89 -18.11
C GLY A 218 -13.37 10.94 -17.27
N LEU A 219 -13.96 9.91 -17.88
CA LEU A 219 -14.81 8.95 -17.18
C LEU A 219 -13.99 8.04 -16.24
N ASP A 220 -12.89 7.46 -16.72
CA ASP A 220 -11.99 6.63 -15.91
C ASP A 220 -11.39 7.45 -14.76
N TYR A 221 -11.10 8.74 -15.00
CA TYR A 221 -10.65 9.64 -13.95
C TYR A 221 -11.73 9.86 -12.87
N ILE A 222 -12.98 10.12 -13.26
CA ILE A 222 -14.09 10.29 -12.32
C ILE A 222 -14.32 9.03 -11.49
N PHE A 223 -14.33 7.85 -12.13
CA PHE A 223 -14.50 6.59 -11.41
C PHE A 223 -13.35 6.34 -10.43
N LEU A 224 -12.10 6.55 -10.87
CA LEU A 224 -10.93 6.38 -10.00
C LEU A 224 -11.01 7.31 -8.79
N VAL A 225 -11.23 8.61 -9.00
CA VAL A 225 -11.32 9.59 -7.90
C VAL A 225 -12.53 9.33 -7.01
N GLY A 226 -13.67 8.92 -7.57
CA GLY A 226 -14.87 8.56 -6.83
C GLY A 226 -14.63 7.37 -5.90
N THR A 227 -13.98 6.32 -6.39
CA THR A 227 -13.60 5.16 -5.57
C THR A 227 -12.63 5.56 -4.45
N LEU A 228 -11.63 6.39 -4.75
CA LEU A 228 -10.71 6.89 -3.72
C LEU A 228 -11.41 7.73 -2.66
N ALA A 229 -12.37 8.58 -3.05
CA ALA A 229 -13.14 9.39 -2.12
C ALA A 229 -14.03 8.54 -1.22
N HIS A 230 -14.63 7.47 -1.77
CA HIS A 230 -15.37 6.49 -0.99
C HIS A 230 -14.47 5.81 0.05
N ASP A 231 -13.31 5.30 -0.38
CA ASP A 231 -12.39 4.59 0.52
C ASP A 231 -11.78 5.52 1.57
N LEU A 232 -11.47 6.78 1.22
CA LEU A 232 -11.04 7.80 2.19
C LEU A 232 -12.09 8.04 3.28
N LYS A 233 -13.37 8.08 2.92
CA LYS A 233 -14.47 8.28 3.87
C LYS A 233 -14.67 7.07 4.80
N LYS A 234 -14.36 5.86 4.31
CA LYS A 234 -14.56 4.60 5.05
C LYS A 234 -13.31 4.13 5.81
N SER A 235 -12.14 4.65 5.48
CA SER A 235 -10.88 4.24 6.08
C SER A 235 -10.72 4.81 7.50
N PRO A 236 -10.43 3.98 8.52
CA PRO A 236 -10.13 4.43 9.87
C PRO A 236 -8.72 5.06 9.96
N LEU A 237 -8.57 6.29 9.44
CA LEU A 237 -7.27 6.97 9.38
C LEU A 237 -6.89 7.58 10.73
N LEU A 238 -7.87 8.02 11.52
CA LEU A 238 -7.66 8.56 12.86
C LEU A 238 -8.11 7.56 13.93
N LEU A 239 -7.60 7.72 15.16
CA LEU A 239 -7.98 6.93 16.33
C LEU A 239 -9.49 7.02 16.64
N GLU A 240 -10.12 8.14 16.30
CA GLU A 240 -11.54 8.36 16.55
C GLU A 240 -12.44 7.63 15.55
N ASP A 241 -11.91 7.31 14.36
CA ASP A 241 -12.61 6.57 13.30
C ASP A 241 -12.61 5.06 13.57
N LEU A 242 -11.68 4.59 14.41
CA LEU A 242 -11.54 3.19 14.80
C LEU A 242 -12.67 2.70 15.71
N ARG A 243 -13.83 3.32 15.90
CA ARG A 243 -14.80 2.81 16.92
C ARG A 243 -15.38 1.44 16.55
N VAL A 244 -15.57 0.54 17.53
CA VAL A 244 -16.04 -0.84 17.32
C VAL A 244 -17.32 -0.89 16.49
N SER A 245 -18.26 0.02 16.76
CA SER A 245 -19.52 0.10 16.02
C SER A 245 -19.29 0.29 14.52
N VAL A 246 -18.31 1.10 14.12
CA VAL A 246 -17.95 1.35 12.72
C VAL A 246 -17.35 0.11 12.06
N PHE A 247 -16.59 -0.71 12.81
CA PHE A 247 -16.03 -1.95 12.29
C PHE A 247 -17.06 -3.08 12.16
N LEU A 248 -18.00 -3.18 13.09
CA LEU A 248 -19.05 -4.20 13.06
C LEU A 248 -20.15 -3.90 12.04
N GLU A 249 -20.36 -2.62 11.72
CA GLU A 249 -21.29 -2.15 10.67
C GLU A 249 -20.62 -2.09 9.28
N GLY A 250 -19.33 -2.41 9.17
CA GLY A 250 -18.56 -2.39 7.92
C GLY A 250 -18.93 -3.52 6.94
N ASP A 251 -18.61 -3.32 5.67
CA ASP A 251 -18.85 -4.28 4.58
C ASP A 251 -17.77 -5.38 4.48
N GLY A 252 -16.90 -5.51 5.48
CA GLY A 252 -15.80 -6.47 5.50
C GLY A 252 -14.62 -6.10 4.59
N ILE A 253 -14.59 -4.88 4.03
CA ILE A 253 -13.54 -4.40 3.14
C ILE A 253 -12.49 -3.59 3.91
N ASP A 254 -11.21 -3.90 3.71
CA ASP A 254 -10.10 -3.14 4.29
C ASP A 254 -9.77 -1.91 3.42
N HIS A 255 -10.59 -0.86 3.56
CA HIS A 255 -10.42 0.40 2.83
C HIS A 255 -9.08 1.09 3.13
N SER A 256 -8.54 0.92 4.34
CA SER A 256 -7.21 1.46 4.68
C SER A 256 -6.12 0.79 3.84
N ALA A 257 -6.21 -0.53 3.62
CA ALA A 257 -5.27 -1.26 2.77
C ALA A 257 -5.29 -0.74 1.33
N HIS A 258 -6.49 -0.46 0.82
CA HIS A 258 -6.69 0.11 -0.50
C HIS A 258 -6.03 1.49 -0.63
N LEU A 259 -6.30 2.39 0.32
CA LEU A 259 -5.72 3.73 0.31
C LEU A 259 -4.18 3.68 0.37
N MET A 260 -3.63 2.83 1.23
CA MET A 260 -2.18 2.64 1.33
C MET A 260 -1.60 2.03 0.06
N GLY A 261 -2.31 1.09 -0.56
CA GLY A 261 -1.98 0.56 -1.88
C GLY A 261 -1.84 1.67 -2.91
N VAL A 262 -2.83 2.57 -3.00
CA VAL A 262 -2.80 3.73 -3.91
C VAL A 262 -1.58 4.60 -3.68
N ILE A 263 -1.33 5.01 -2.43
CA ILE A 263 -0.21 5.89 -2.07
C ILE A 263 1.12 5.23 -2.46
N VAL A 264 1.30 3.96 -2.11
CA VAL A 264 2.51 3.20 -2.48
C VAL A 264 2.65 3.10 -3.99
N GLY A 265 1.56 2.81 -4.70
CA GLY A 265 1.56 2.75 -6.15
C GLY A 265 1.93 4.08 -6.79
N MET A 266 1.42 5.19 -6.27
CA MET A 266 1.79 6.54 -6.72
C MET A 266 3.29 6.81 -6.55
N ILE A 267 3.82 6.51 -5.36
CA ILE A 267 5.25 6.65 -5.04
C ILE A 267 6.08 5.75 -5.95
N TRP A 268 5.68 4.49 -6.13
CA TRP A 268 6.39 3.53 -6.96
C TRP A 268 6.42 3.96 -8.43
N ALA A 269 5.31 4.46 -8.98
CA ALA A 269 5.29 5.01 -10.33
C ALA A 269 6.23 6.21 -10.47
N LEU A 270 6.29 7.12 -9.49
CA LEU A 270 7.25 8.23 -9.49
C LEU A 270 8.69 7.71 -9.51
N VAL A 271 9.01 6.71 -8.70
CA VAL A 271 10.34 6.08 -8.67
C VAL A 271 10.68 5.52 -10.06
N ILE A 272 9.78 4.76 -10.70
CA ILE A 272 10.04 4.21 -12.03
C ILE A 272 10.23 5.33 -13.07
N ILE A 273 9.37 6.37 -13.05
CA ILE A 273 9.47 7.51 -13.99
C ILE A 273 10.81 8.25 -13.82
N VAL A 274 11.22 8.52 -12.58
CA VAL A 274 12.49 9.20 -12.29
C VAL A 274 13.66 8.29 -12.64
N TRP A 275 13.59 7.01 -12.30
CA TRP A 275 14.61 6.02 -12.63
C TRP A 275 14.83 5.93 -14.14
N GLU A 276 13.77 5.93 -14.94
CA GLU A 276 13.87 5.90 -16.40
C GLU A 276 14.49 7.19 -16.98
N LYS A 277 14.29 8.34 -16.31
CA LYS A 277 14.94 9.61 -16.69
C LYS A 277 16.43 9.62 -16.36
N ILE A 278 16.83 9.07 -15.21
CA ILE A 278 18.23 9.07 -14.74
C ILE A 278 19.05 7.98 -15.42
N MET A 279 18.45 6.79 -15.58
CA MET A 279 19.05 5.63 -16.23
C MET A 279 18.36 5.40 -17.58
N PRO A 280 18.75 6.13 -18.65
CA PRO A 280 18.30 5.77 -19.99
C PRO A 280 18.84 4.37 -20.29
N PHE A 281 18.00 3.35 -20.06
CA PHE A 281 18.38 1.94 -20.01
C PHE A 281 19.13 1.54 -21.30
N ARG A 282 20.47 1.55 -21.22
CA ARG A 282 21.42 0.99 -22.19
C ARG A 282 21.70 -0.46 -21.80
N TRP A 283 20.68 -1.31 -21.82
CA TRP A 283 20.87 -2.74 -21.76
C TRP A 283 20.18 -3.35 -22.99
N GLY A 284 20.98 -3.59 -24.03
CA GLY A 284 20.58 -4.38 -25.20
C GLY A 284 20.28 -3.64 -26.51
N SER A 285 20.75 -2.42 -26.74
CA SER A 285 20.72 -1.81 -28.10
C SER A 285 22.13 -1.47 -28.60
N SER A 286 22.99 -2.47 -28.68
CA SER A 286 24.10 -2.50 -29.62
C SER A 286 23.58 -2.85 -31.03
N SER A 287 22.84 -1.94 -31.65
CA SER A 287 22.92 -1.71 -33.11
C SER A 287 22.08 -0.49 -33.48
N ARG A 288 22.64 0.32 -34.38
CA ARG A 288 22.05 1.49 -35.06
C ARG A 288 21.92 2.77 -34.24
N GLY A 289 23.04 3.50 -34.26
CA GLY A 289 23.02 4.82 -34.87
C GLY A 289 22.84 5.96 -33.89
N GLY A 290 23.91 6.27 -33.15
CA GLY A 290 24.10 7.63 -32.70
C GLY A 290 24.07 8.56 -33.91
N ARG A 291 22.96 9.25 -34.12
CA ARG A 291 22.93 10.44 -34.98
C ARG A 291 23.76 11.50 -34.28
N ARG A 292 25.07 11.51 -34.60
CA ARG A 292 25.93 12.67 -34.34
C ARG A 292 25.25 13.87 -35.01
N LEU A 293 25.01 14.92 -34.21
CA LEU A 293 24.46 16.21 -34.61
C LEU A 293 25.25 16.90 -35.75
N GLY A 294 26.42 16.38 -36.15
CA GLY A 294 27.22 16.88 -37.29
C GLY A 294 26.83 16.36 -38.69
N THR A 295 26.06 15.28 -38.80
CA THR A 295 25.77 14.66 -40.12
C THR A 295 24.80 15.47 -40.99
N ARG A 296 23.97 16.34 -40.38
CA ARG A 296 23.08 17.23 -41.13
C ARG A 296 23.83 18.33 -41.90
N TRP A 297 24.99 18.76 -41.37
CA TRP A 297 25.81 19.78 -42.00
C TRP A 297 26.62 19.21 -43.18
N GLU A 298 27.13 17.98 -43.04
CA GLU A 298 27.80 17.25 -44.14
C GLU A 298 26.82 16.93 -45.30
N ASP A 299 25.57 16.57 -44.99
CA ASP A 299 24.53 16.31 -45.99
C ASP A 299 24.07 17.60 -46.71
N GLU A 300 24.10 18.75 -46.04
CA GLU A 300 23.78 20.05 -46.64
C GLU A 300 24.92 20.57 -47.53
N GLN A 301 26.18 20.38 -47.14
CA GLN A 301 27.34 20.72 -48.00
C GLN A 301 27.43 19.87 -49.26
N ASN A 302 27.16 18.56 -49.17
CA ASN A 302 27.16 17.67 -50.33
C ASN A 302 26.02 17.98 -51.31
N ARG A 303 24.94 18.64 -50.87
CA ARG A 303 23.85 19.10 -51.74
C ARG A 303 24.14 20.46 -52.39
N SER A 304 24.91 21.33 -51.75
CA SER A 304 25.30 22.62 -52.33
C SER A 304 26.50 22.53 -53.30
N GLY A 305 27.32 21.48 -53.22
CA GLY A 305 28.47 21.27 -54.09
C GLY A 305 28.16 20.61 -55.44
N ARG A 306 26.88 20.31 -55.73
CA ARG A 306 26.41 19.85 -57.05
C ARG A 306 25.50 20.90 -57.67
N ARG A 307 26.09 21.98 -58.15
CA ARG A 307 25.57 22.82 -59.23
C ARG A 307 26.70 23.10 -60.20
#